data_AF-A0A6G0T4Q5-F1
#
_entry.id   AF-A0A6G0T4Q5-F1
#
_cell.length_a   1.000
_cell.length_b   1.000
_cell.length_c   1.000
_cell.angle_alpha   90.00
_cell.angle_beta   90.00
_cell.angle_gamma   90.00
#
_symmetry.space_group_name_H-M   'P 1'
#
loop_
_entity.id
_entity.type
_entity.pdbx_description
1 polymer ?
#
loop_
_entity_poly.entity_id
_entity_poly.type
_entity_poly.pdbx_seq_one_letter_code
_entity_poly.pdbx_strand_id
1 'polypeptide(L)'
;MGATMSRRHRPETFWRQSVNPDDNLIHPKNWKANDPLYKYLEFKREKLEDRDLGTIMRMVVMYCPCQVSRCKCKAGNFVGNEHNTEGWTHSNCIRSGCNHLLSDHTLHLTSASRTKFMALVKLVFDINNIKASLEIEHKKPKSQRNIVIEEVYNSVYKVLCKSVRGDPFKAPNFDKIYGSPPYEKIHIEQILINFCIRFFGSNKAVLTFEEALMVTKIVLHLFNSWMWTLPDNKSHDQNLYSNTYSFYYSRYMVHCAIPRLSHSISPRYQATAIFGSDVLKYTLKSFSNELQVWCYKSNIMWNEQTNLYCMTKMPIYMNLLKKEVYNRNSPIFTLDYDMSDIMRLYYRLINKYQ
;
A
#
# COMPACT_ATOMS: atom_id res chain seq x y z
N MET A 1 -5.09 51.40 -38.16
CA MET A 1 -4.68 50.51 -37.04
C MET A 1 -5.80 49.52 -36.79
N GLY A 2 -5.51 48.22 -36.80
CA GLY A 2 -6.49 47.18 -36.46
C GLY A 2 -6.60 46.08 -37.51
N ALA A 3 -5.79 45.03 -37.36
CA ALA A 3 -6.01 43.75 -38.02
C ALA A 3 -6.00 42.65 -36.95
N THR A 4 -7.18 42.14 -36.64
CA THR A 4 -7.43 41.02 -35.72
C THR A 4 -7.21 39.70 -36.47
N MET A 5 -6.08 39.03 -36.20
CA MET A 5 -5.87 37.65 -36.66
C MET A 5 -6.57 36.66 -35.71
N SER A 6 -7.52 35.92 -36.27
CA SER A 6 -8.15 34.74 -35.68
C SER A 6 -7.13 33.61 -35.48
N ARG A 7 -6.85 33.24 -34.21
CA ARG A 7 -6.08 32.04 -33.85
C ARG A 7 -7.00 30.83 -33.90
N ARG A 8 -6.82 29.97 -34.92
CA ARG A 8 -7.31 28.58 -34.89
C ARG A 8 -6.56 27.83 -33.79
N HIS A 9 -7.26 27.41 -32.74
CA HIS A 9 -6.77 26.46 -31.75
C HIS A 9 -6.56 25.10 -32.42
N ARG A 10 -5.30 24.64 -32.46
CA ARG A 10 -4.95 23.24 -32.68
C ARG A 10 -5.16 22.51 -31.35
N PRO A 11 -5.87 21.37 -31.30
CA PRO A 11 -5.89 20.57 -30.08
C PRO A 11 -4.48 20.03 -29.84
N GLU A 12 -3.90 20.35 -28.69
CA GLU A 12 -2.63 19.77 -28.24
C GLU A 12 -2.79 18.24 -28.13
N THR A 13 -1.89 17.54 -28.81
CA THR A 13 -1.71 16.11 -28.76
C THR A 13 -1.25 15.70 -27.35
N PHE A 14 -2.21 15.45 -26.45
CA PHE A 14 -2.00 14.56 -25.31
C PHE A 14 -1.69 13.18 -25.87
N TRP A 15 -0.45 12.68 -25.84
CA TRP A 15 -0.15 11.25 -25.65
C TRP A 15 1.35 10.96 -25.47
N ARG A 16 1.60 10.09 -24.48
CA ARG A 16 2.76 9.21 -24.24
C ARG A 16 4.04 9.85 -23.69
N GLN A 17 4.07 10.04 -22.37
CA GLN A 17 5.18 9.46 -21.62
C GLN A 17 4.93 7.95 -21.55
N SER A 18 5.93 7.13 -21.90
CA SER A 18 5.87 5.68 -21.70
C SER A 18 5.91 5.40 -20.20
N VAL A 19 4.74 5.29 -19.58
CA VAL A 19 4.61 4.87 -18.18
C VAL A 19 4.96 3.38 -18.13
N ASN A 20 5.90 3.00 -17.25
CA ASN A 20 6.17 1.58 -17.02
C ASN A 20 4.87 0.93 -16.52
N PRO A 21 4.39 -0.20 -17.09
CA PRO A 21 3.17 -0.86 -16.64
C PRO A 21 3.12 -1.09 -15.12
N ASP A 22 4.28 -1.33 -14.49
CA ASP A 22 4.41 -1.50 -13.04
C ASP A 22 4.08 -0.22 -12.24
N ASP A 23 4.27 0.97 -12.81
CA ASP A 23 3.97 2.25 -12.13
C ASP A 23 2.45 2.42 -11.90
N ASN A 24 1.61 1.82 -12.74
CA ASN A 24 0.15 1.85 -12.58
C ASN A 24 -0.33 0.99 -11.43
N LEU A 25 0.44 -0.02 -11.02
CA LEU A 25 0.15 -0.85 -9.85
C LEU A 25 0.42 -0.11 -8.53
N ILE A 26 1.24 0.94 -8.57
CA ILE A 26 1.75 1.65 -7.41
C ILE A 26 0.82 2.81 -7.06
N HIS A 27 0.62 3.05 -5.76
CA HIS A 27 -0.18 4.18 -5.32
C HIS A 27 0.56 5.50 -5.64
N PRO A 28 -0.09 6.49 -6.29
CA PRO A 28 0.57 7.74 -6.66
C PRO A 28 1.15 8.48 -5.45
N LYS A 29 2.38 9.00 -5.54
CA LYS A 29 3.14 9.54 -4.39
C LYS A 29 2.39 10.57 -3.52
N ASN A 30 1.40 11.26 -4.08
CA ASN A 30 0.57 12.26 -3.39
C ASN A 30 -0.28 11.67 -2.24
N TRP A 31 -0.48 10.35 -2.19
CA TRP A 31 -1.23 9.70 -1.10
C TRP A 31 -0.63 9.98 0.28
N LYS A 32 0.69 10.08 0.34
CA LYS A 32 1.45 10.35 1.57
C LYS A 32 1.01 11.67 2.23
N ALA A 33 0.75 12.68 1.41
CA ALA A 33 0.31 14.00 1.88
C ALA A 33 -1.12 13.99 2.43
N ASN A 34 -1.92 12.97 2.17
CA ASN A 34 -3.32 12.89 2.58
C ASN A 34 -3.60 11.75 3.56
N ASP A 35 -2.57 10.99 3.98
CA ASP A 35 -2.72 9.86 4.90
C ASP A 35 -2.26 10.27 6.32
N PRO A 36 -3.18 10.45 7.30
CA PRO A 36 -2.84 10.91 8.64
C PRO A 36 -1.86 9.99 9.38
N LEU A 37 -1.94 8.67 9.13
CA LEU A 37 -1.05 7.70 9.76
C LEU A 37 0.38 7.85 9.24
N TYR A 38 0.52 8.04 7.92
CA TYR A 38 1.82 8.31 7.30
C TYR A 38 2.43 9.61 7.84
N LYS A 39 1.65 10.70 7.85
CA LYS A 39 2.10 12.00 8.37
C LYS A 39 2.54 11.93 9.84
N TYR A 40 1.79 11.22 10.67
CA TYR A 40 2.14 11.04 12.08
C TYR A 40 3.48 10.33 12.26
N LEU A 41 3.74 9.29 11.47
CA LEU A 41 4.99 8.54 11.53
C LEU A 41 6.16 9.29 10.90
N GLU A 42 5.90 10.04 9.83
CA GLU A 42 6.87 10.96 9.23
C GLU A 42 7.34 12.00 10.24
N PHE A 43 6.41 12.64 10.96
CA PHE A 43 6.73 13.57 12.04
C PHE A 43 7.55 12.93 13.17
N LYS A 44 7.20 11.70 13.60
CA LYS A 44 7.99 10.97 14.60
C LYS A 44 9.40 10.65 14.12
N ARG A 45 9.56 10.36 12.83
CA ARG A 45 10.86 10.10 12.21
C ARG A 45 11.70 11.37 12.14
N GLU A 46 11.14 12.49 11.73
CA GLU A 46 11.86 13.78 11.69
C GLU A 46 12.44 14.13 13.06
N LYS A 47 11.65 13.95 14.14
CA LYS A 47 12.13 14.10 15.52
C LYS A 47 13.28 13.15 15.91
N LEU A 48 13.39 12.00 15.26
CA LEU A 48 14.53 11.09 15.46
C LEU A 48 15.76 11.58 14.70
N GLU A 49 15.55 12.11 13.48
CA GLU A 49 16.61 12.67 12.63
C GLU A 49 17.22 13.96 13.25
N ASP A 50 16.47 14.67 14.09
CA ASP A 50 16.94 15.85 14.85
C ASP A 50 17.81 15.50 16.08
N ARG A 51 17.93 14.22 16.45
CA ARG A 51 18.76 13.82 17.60
C ARG A 51 20.25 13.93 17.28
N ASP A 52 21.08 13.97 18.31
CA ASP A 52 22.52 13.95 18.14
C ASP A 52 22.98 12.66 17.41
N LEU A 53 24.04 12.79 16.62
CA LEU A 53 24.56 11.69 15.80
C LEU A 53 24.97 10.47 16.63
N GLY A 54 25.45 10.67 17.87
CA GLY A 54 25.82 9.59 18.78
C GLY A 54 24.61 8.72 19.14
N THR A 55 23.49 9.35 19.49
CA THR A 55 22.22 8.66 19.76
C THR A 55 21.70 7.91 18.54
N ILE A 56 21.75 8.51 17.35
CA ILE A 56 21.32 7.84 16.10
C ILE A 56 22.22 6.64 15.80
N MET A 57 23.54 6.81 15.94
CA MET A 57 24.53 5.74 15.72
C MET A 57 24.31 4.56 16.66
N ARG A 58 24.02 4.83 17.94
CA ARG A 58 23.67 3.81 18.94
C ARG A 58 22.44 3.00 18.54
N MET A 59 21.39 3.69 18.08
CA MET A 59 20.19 3.01 17.63
C MET A 59 20.48 2.09 16.44
N VAL A 60 21.24 2.57 15.45
CA VAL A 60 21.52 1.84 14.21
C VAL A 60 22.46 0.66 14.43
N VAL A 61 23.51 0.83 15.25
CA VAL A 61 24.56 -0.19 15.43
C VAL A 61 24.01 -1.50 16.03
N MET A 62 22.92 -1.41 16.81
CA MET A 62 22.24 -2.57 17.40
C MET A 62 21.66 -3.53 16.35
N TYR A 63 21.54 -3.09 15.10
CA TYR A 63 21.01 -3.88 13.99
C TYR A 63 22.08 -4.29 12.96
N CYS A 64 23.28 -3.72 13.04
CA CYS A 64 24.31 -3.85 12.03
C CYS A 64 25.36 -4.93 12.37
N PRO A 65 25.93 -5.60 11.35
CA PRO A 65 26.97 -6.60 11.54
C PRO A 65 28.34 -5.97 11.88
N CYS A 66 29.13 -6.71 12.64
CA CYS A 66 30.55 -6.40 12.86
C CYS A 66 31.34 -6.53 11.55
N GLN A 67 32.28 -5.62 11.29
CA GLN A 67 33.10 -5.62 10.07
C GLN A 67 34.43 -6.36 10.23
N VAL A 68 34.76 -6.86 11.43
CA VAL A 68 35.99 -7.63 11.64
C VAL A 68 35.93 -8.95 10.90
N SER A 69 37.01 -9.27 10.20
CA SER A 69 37.16 -10.52 9.43
C SER A 69 36.85 -11.74 10.30
N ARG A 70 36.06 -12.68 9.76
CA ARG A 70 35.60 -13.92 10.41
C ARG A 70 34.68 -13.73 11.63
N CYS A 71 34.35 -12.50 12.03
CA CYS A 71 33.34 -12.25 13.06
C CYS A 71 31.94 -12.62 12.53
N LYS A 72 31.15 -13.33 13.34
CA LYS A 72 29.76 -13.72 12.99
C LYS A 72 28.70 -12.82 13.62
N CYS A 73 29.10 -11.73 14.29
CA CYS A 73 28.18 -10.83 14.96
C CYS A 73 27.35 -10.05 13.94
N LYS A 74 26.02 -10.23 13.99
CA LYS A 74 25.08 -9.61 13.04
C LYS A 74 24.38 -8.36 13.59
N ALA A 75 24.52 -8.10 14.90
CA ALA A 75 23.78 -7.08 15.60
C ALA A 75 24.57 -6.69 16.85
N GLY A 76 25.20 -5.52 16.81
CA GLY A 76 25.97 -5.00 17.93
C GLY A 76 25.17 -4.96 19.23
N ASN A 77 25.86 -5.13 20.36
CA ASN A 77 25.28 -4.89 21.68
C ASN A 77 26.37 -4.35 22.57
N PHE A 78 26.17 -3.16 23.12
CA PHE A 78 27.22 -2.43 23.83
C PHE A 78 26.66 -1.93 25.15
N VAL A 79 27.44 -2.07 26.21
CA VAL A 79 27.09 -1.54 27.53
C VAL A 79 27.82 -0.21 27.68
N GLY A 80 27.09 0.86 27.97
CA GLY A 80 27.65 2.19 28.17
C GLY A 80 26.60 3.15 28.72
N ASN A 81 27.06 4.22 29.37
CA ASN A 81 26.17 5.23 29.93
C ASN A 81 25.60 6.12 28.79
N GLU A 82 24.27 6.30 28.75
CA GLU A 82 23.58 7.05 27.69
C GLU A 82 24.08 8.50 27.57
N HIS A 83 24.62 9.06 28.65
CA HIS A 83 25.06 10.46 28.70
C HIS A 83 26.55 10.68 28.40
N ASN A 84 27.35 9.61 28.25
CA ASN A 84 28.79 9.73 27.98
C ASN A 84 29.14 9.14 26.61
N THR A 85 29.39 10.00 25.62
CA THR A 85 29.83 9.62 24.28
C THR A 85 31.24 9.00 24.29
N GLU A 86 32.13 9.43 25.20
CA GLU A 86 33.51 8.92 25.32
C GLU A 86 33.58 7.54 26.00
N GLY A 87 32.66 7.26 26.93
CA GLY A 87 32.55 5.94 27.57
C GLY A 87 32.08 4.84 26.61
N TRP A 88 31.54 5.21 25.45
CA TRP A 88 30.96 4.28 24.48
C TRP A 88 31.90 3.94 23.32
N THR A 89 32.77 4.87 22.92
CA THR A 89 33.76 4.67 21.83
C THR A 89 34.71 3.51 22.10
N HIS A 90 34.99 3.24 23.38
CA HIS A 90 35.87 2.16 23.83
C HIS A 90 35.10 0.91 24.32
N SER A 91 33.77 0.88 24.14
CA SER A 91 32.96 -0.25 24.57
C SER A 91 33.13 -1.43 23.63
N ASN A 92 33.27 -2.62 24.21
CA ASN A 92 33.30 -3.87 23.48
C ASN A 92 31.89 -4.43 23.32
N CYS A 93 31.66 -5.06 22.18
CA CYS A 93 30.41 -5.73 21.87
C CYS A 93 30.23 -6.95 22.76
N ILE A 94 29.21 -6.94 23.62
CA ILE A 94 28.91 -8.02 24.59
C ILE A 94 28.16 -9.21 23.97
N ARG A 95 28.01 -9.25 22.64
CA ARG A 95 27.45 -10.41 21.95
C ARG A 95 28.44 -11.57 22.05
N SER A 96 27.91 -12.75 22.41
CA SER A 96 28.67 -14.00 22.40
C SER A 96 29.41 -14.18 21.07
N GLY A 97 30.74 -14.32 21.14
CA GLY A 97 31.63 -14.50 19.99
C GLY A 97 32.02 -13.24 19.21
N CYS A 98 31.70 -12.02 19.69
CA CYS A 98 32.18 -10.77 19.09
C CYS A 98 33.34 -10.17 19.88
N ASN A 99 33.07 -9.59 21.06
CA ASN A 99 34.04 -8.85 21.89
C ASN A 99 34.85 -7.75 21.15
N HIS A 100 34.43 -7.35 19.94
CA HIS A 100 35.07 -6.30 19.14
C HIS A 100 34.60 -4.91 19.54
N LEU A 101 35.39 -3.89 19.20
CA LEU A 101 35.12 -2.50 19.57
C LEU A 101 33.89 -1.97 18.82
N LEU A 102 33.32 -0.90 19.35
CA LEU A 102 32.27 -0.17 18.66
C LEU A 102 32.70 0.29 17.25
N SER A 103 33.94 0.78 17.11
CA SER A 103 34.49 1.23 15.81
C SER A 103 34.37 0.16 14.73
N ASP A 104 34.54 -1.11 15.10
CA ASP A 104 34.41 -2.26 14.19
C ASP A 104 32.96 -2.48 13.71
N HIS A 105 31.99 -1.91 14.40
CA HIS A 105 30.58 -1.92 14.02
C HIS A 105 30.12 -0.61 13.35
N THR A 106 30.87 0.49 13.48
CA THR A 106 30.46 1.80 12.94
C THR A 106 31.25 2.24 11.73
N LEU A 107 32.38 1.61 11.40
CA LEU A 107 33.24 1.98 10.27
C LEU A 107 32.49 2.11 8.93
N HIS A 108 31.63 1.14 8.62
CA HIS A 108 30.82 1.15 7.40
C HIS A 108 29.70 2.20 7.43
N LEU A 109 29.26 2.61 8.63
CA LEU A 109 28.24 3.64 8.84
C LEU A 109 28.83 5.04 8.66
N THR A 110 30.01 5.29 9.22
CA THR A 110 30.72 6.57 9.11
C THR A 110 31.27 6.80 7.71
N SER A 111 31.64 5.73 7.00
CA SER A 111 32.10 5.80 5.61
C SER A 111 30.96 5.93 4.59
N ALA A 112 29.71 5.73 5.00
CA ALA A 112 28.57 5.80 4.10
C ALA A 112 28.19 7.25 3.76
N SER A 113 27.73 7.47 2.53
CA SER A 113 27.12 8.75 2.16
C SER A 113 25.93 9.06 3.08
N ARG A 114 25.70 10.35 3.37
CA ARG A 114 24.56 10.81 4.19
C ARG A 114 23.23 10.19 3.75
N THR A 115 22.96 10.13 2.43
CA THR A 115 21.72 9.56 1.89
C THR A 115 21.54 8.08 2.26
N LYS A 116 22.59 7.27 2.10
CA LYS A 116 22.58 5.84 2.47
C LYS A 116 22.42 5.65 3.98
N PHE A 117 23.13 6.44 4.79
CA PHE A 117 23.01 6.38 6.24
C PHE A 117 21.60 6.77 6.71
N MET A 118 21.01 7.83 6.15
CA MET A 118 19.63 8.23 6.47
C MET A 118 18.59 7.19 6.02
N ALA A 119 18.82 6.49 4.91
CA ALA A 119 17.97 5.36 4.51
C ALA A 119 18.03 4.20 5.51
N LEU A 120 19.21 3.92 6.08
CA LEU A 120 19.36 2.92 7.14
C LEU A 120 18.71 3.38 8.46
N VAL A 121 18.83 4.65 8.84
CA VAL A 121 18.12 5.21 10.00
C VAL A 121 16.61 5.01 9.87
N LYS A 122 16.05 5.27 8.68
CA LYS A 122 14.65 5.00 8.34
C LYS A 122 14.28 3.54 8.52
N LEU A 123 15.12 2.64 8.02
CA LEU A 123 14.92 1.20 8.13
C LEU A 123 14.94 0.72 9.59
N VAL A 124 15.86 1.23 10.40
CA VAL A 124 15.93 0.89 11.83
C VAL A 124 14.75 1.45 12.61
N PHE A 125 14.32 2.68 12.32
CA PHE A 125 13.09 3.26 12.88
C PHE A 125 11.88 2.36 12.58
N ASP A 126 11.75 1.91 11.34
CA ASP A 126 10.67 1.01 10.93
C ASP A 126 10.73 -0.36 11.62
N ILE A 127 11.93 -0.93 11.81
CA ILE A 127 12.12 -2.17 12.58
C ILE A 127 11.61 -2.00 14.02
N ASN A 128 11.95 -0.89 14.67
CA ASN A 128 11.51 -0.59 16.03
C ASN A 128 9.98 -0.43 16.11
N ASN A 129 9.38 0.28 15.15
CA ASN A 129 7.93 0.46 15.10
C ASN A 129 7.20 -0.88 14.91
N ILE A 130 7.65 -1.70 13.96
CA ILE A 130 7.06 -3.03 13.71
C ILE A 130 7.21 -3.93 14.95
N LYS A 131 8.35 -3.87 15.64
CA LYS A 131 8.57 -4.61 16.89
C LYS A 131 7.57 -4.18 17.98
N ALA A 132 7.38 -2.87 18.17
CA ALA A 132 6.41 -2.34 19.13
C ALA A 132 4.97 -2.75 18.79
N SER A 133 4.61 -2.71 17.49
CA SER A 133 3.31 -3.24 17.03
C SER A 133 3.15 -4.72 17.36
N LEU A 134 4.16 -5.54 17.11
CA LEU A 134 4.15 -6.97 17.41
C LEU A 134 3.97 -7.24 18.92
N GLU A 135 4.64 -6.47 19.78
CA GLU A 135 4.48 -6.56 21.24
C GLU A 135 3.06 -6.21 21.71
N ILE A 136 2.39 -5.26 21.04
CA ILE A 136 0.98 -4.94 21.30
C ILE A 136 0.07 -6.09 20.83
N GLU A 137 0.30 -6.64 19.64
CA GLU A 137 -0.50 -7.75 19.12
C GLU A 137 -0.38 -9.01 19.98
N HIS A 138 0.82 -9.33 20.50
CA HIS A 138 1.04 -10.47 21.40
C HIS A 138 0.20 -10.42 22.69
N LYS A 139 -0.16 -9.21 23.15
CA LYS A 139 -0.98 -9.02 24.36
C LYS A 139 -2.47 -9.17 24.09
N LYS A 140 -2.90 -9.21 22.82
CA LYS A 140 -4.32 -9.36 22.48
C LYS A 140 -4.78 -10.81 22.65
N PRO A 141 -6.08 -11.05 22.93
CA PRO A 141 -6.64 -12.39 22.93
C PRO A 141 -6.37 -13.13 21.62
N LYS A 142 -6.08 -14.43 21.70
CA LYS A 142 -5.84 -15.27 20.52
C LYS A 142 -7.17 -15.52 19.78
N SER A 143 -7.48 -14.67 18.81
CA SER A 143 -8.48 -14.93 17.76
C SER A 143 -7.78 -15.24 16.44
N GLN A 144 -8.47 -15.89 15.50
CA GLN A 144 -7.92 -16.17 14.17
C GLN A 144 -7.40 -14.88 13.50
N ARG A 145 -8.11 -13.77 13.69
CA ARG A 145 -7.69 -12.45 13.20
C ARG A 145 -6.34 -12.02 13.77
N ASN A 146 -6.21 -12.07 15.09
CA ASN A 146 -5.00 -11.59 15.76
C ASN A 146 -3.80 -12.49 15.44
N ILE A 147 -4.02 -13.80 15.30
CA ILE A 147 -2.97 -14.75 14.85
C ILE A 147 -2.43 -14.35 13.47
N VAL A 148 -3.31 -14.11 12.49
CA VAL A 148 -2.87 -13.72 11.13
C VAL A 148 -2.13 -12.38 11.14
N ILE A 149 -2.62 -11.39 11.90
CA ILE A 149 -1.95 -10.09 12.02
C ILE A 149 -0.56 -10.24 12.64
N GLU A 150 -0.45 -11.00 13.73
CA GLU A 150 0.81 -11.31 14.41
C GLU A 150 1.81 -12.01 13.48
N GLU A 151 1.38 -13.01 12.74
CA GLU A 151 2.20 -13.74 11.76
C GLU A 151 2.76 -12.82 10.67
N VAL A 152 1.93 -11.91 10.16
CA VAL A 152 2.35 -10.95 9.14
C VAL A 152 3.39 -9.97 9.70
N TYR A 153 3.13 -9.37 10.87
CA TYR A 153 4.09 -8.47 11.52
C TYR A 153 5.41 -9.17 11.82
N ASN A 154 5.36 -10.40 12.34
CA ASN A 154 6.56 -11.20 12.59
C ASN A 154 7.35 -11.50 11.30
N SER A 155 6.65 -11.78 10.20
CA SER A 155 7.27 -12.02 8.89
C SER A 155 7.96 -10.77 8.33
N VAL A 156 7.29 -9.62 8.40
CA VAL A 156 7.85 -8.32 8.02
C VAL A 156 9.06 -7.97 8.90
N TYR A 157 8.94 -8.13 10.21
CA TYR A 157 10.04 -7.90 11.17
C TYR A 157 11.28 -8.72 10.82
N LYS A 158 11.10 -10.02 10.52
CA LYS A 158 12.18 -10.92 10.14
C LYS A 158 12.87 -10.46 8.86
N VAL A 159 12.12 -10.02 7.83
CA VAL A 159 12.71 -9.54 6.58
C VAL A 159 13.49 -8.25 6.78
N LEU A 160 12.93 -7.26 7.49
CA LEU A 160 13.63 -6.01 7.79
C LEU A 160 14.94 -6.27 8.54
N CYS A 161 14.89 -7.08 9.60
CA CYS A 161 16.08 -7.47 10.36
C CYS A 161 17.10 -8.22 9.50
N LYS A 162 16.65 -9.17 8.66
CA LYS A 162 17.54 -9.92 7.77
C LYS A 162 18.20 -9.02 6.73
N SER A 163 17.49 -7.99 6.24
CA SER A 163 18.04 -7.01 5.31
C SER A 163 19.21 -6.27 5.94
N VAL A 164 19.02 -5.65 7.11
CA VAL A 164 20.09 -4.89 7.78
C VAL A 164 21.28 -5.78 8.14
N ARG A 165 21.02 -6.99 8.63
CA ARG A 165 22.06 -7.95 9.02
C ARG A 165 22.88 -8.49 7.85
N GLY A 166 22.31 -8.47 6.63
CA GLY A 166 22.98 -8.94 5.42
C GLY A 166 23.76 -7.81 4.76
N ASP A 167 23.06 -6.73 4.44
CA ASP A 167 23.64 -5.50 3.87
C ASP A 167 22.80 -4.30 4.34
N PRO A 168 23.29 -3.49 5.30
CA PRO A 168 22.57 -2.35 5.85
C PRO A 168 22.11 -1.31 4.82
N PHE A 169 22.74 -1.27 3.65
CA PHE A 169 22.46 -0.28 2.62
C PHE A 169 21.64 -0.83 1.44
N LYS A 170 21.22 -2.10 1.53
CA LYS A 170 20.33 -2.73 0.56
C LYS A 170 18.88 -2.63 1.03
N ALA A 171 18.01 -2.19 0.12
CA ALA A 171 16.57 -2.14 0.37
C ALA A 171 16.01 -3.54 0.69
N PRO A 172 15.12 -3.67 1.67
CA PRO A 172 14.49 -4.96 1.98
C PRO A 172 13.60 -5.43 0.83
N ASN A 173 13.59 -6.74 0.56
CA ASN A 173 12.74 -7.35 -0.46
C ASN A 173 11.59 -8.13 0.22
N PHE A 174 10.35 -7.72 -0.07
CA PHE A 174 9.12 -8.31 0.49
C PHE A 174 8.40 -9.28 -0.45
N ASP A 175 8.85 -9.37 -1.70
CA ASP A 175 8.20 -10.13 -2.78
C ASP A 175 8.12 -11.63 -2.49
N LYS A 176 8.95 -12.12 -1.57
CA LYS A 176 9.05 -13.54 -1.21
C LYS A 176 8.20 -13.96 0.00
N ILE A 177 7.63 -13.02 0.77
CA ILE A 177 6.92 -13.38 2.02
C ILE A 177 5.57 -14.04 1.73
N TYR A 178 4.82 -13.51 0.75
CA TYR A 178 3.49 -14.02 0.36
C TYR A 178 3.27 -14.02 -1.17
N GLY A 179 4.37 -14.13 -1.92
CA GLY A 179 4.39 -13.94 -3.37
C GLY A 179 4.37 -12.47 -3.78
N SER A 180 4.58 -12.26 -5.08
CA SER A 180 4.80 -10.95 -5.67
C SER A 180 3.54 -10.47 -6.40
N PRO A 181 3.15 -9.19 -6.25
CA PRO A 181 2.11 -8.57 -7.07
C PRO A 181 2.47 -8.54 -8.57
N PRO A 182 1.48 -8.50 -9.49
CA PRO A 182 0.05 -8.68 -9.26
C PRO A 182 -0.32 -10.15 -8.97
N TYR A 183 -1.39 -10.37 -8.19
CA TYR A 183 -1.78 -11.71 -7.73
C TYR A 183 -2.82 -12.40 -8.60
N GLU A 184 -3.55 -11.63 -9.41
CA GLU A 184 -4.56 -12.13 -10.34
C GLU A 184 -4.41 -11.37 -11.66
N LYS A 185 -4.60 -12.06 -12.79
CA LYS A 185 -4.42 -11.49 -14.12
C LYS A 185 -5.42 -10.37 -14.41
N ILE A 186 -6.70 -10.59 -14.10
CA ILE A 186 -7.75 -9.59 -14.24
C ILE A 186 -8.00 -9.02 -12.85
N HIS A 187 -7.51 -7.80 -12.64
CA HIS A 187 -7.58 -7.10 -11.36
C HIS A 187 -8.92 -6.37 -11.18
N ILE A 188 -9.23 -5.96 -9.95
CA ILE A 188 -10.50 -5.32 -9.58
C ILE A 188 -10.81 -4.11 -10.47
N GLU A 189 -9.83 -3.26 -10.75
CA GLU A 189 -10.02 -2.12 -11.64
C GLU A 189 -10.52 -2.54 -13.02
N GLN A 190 -9.91 -3.56 -13.63
CA GLN A 190 -10.36 -4.09 -14.92
C GLN A 190 -11.75 -4.73 -14.82
N ILE A 191 -12.04 -5.45 -13.72
CA ILE A 191 -13.37 -6.03 -13.46
C ILE A 191 -14.45 -4.94 -13.43
N LEU A 192 -14.20 -3.80 -12.77
CA LEU A 192 -15.17 -2.71 -12.70
C LEU A 192 -15.34 -1.99 -14.04
N ILE A 193 -14.28 -1.85 -14.83
CA ILE A 193 -14.35 -1.35 -16.20
C ILE A 193 -15.22 -2.27 -17.06
N ASN A 194 -14.99 -3.58 -17.00
CA ASN A 194 -15.77 -4.59 -17.72
C ASN A 194 -17.26 -4.51 -17.33
N PHE A 195 -17.55 -4.33 -16.03
CA PHE A 195 -18.90 -4.12 -15.53
C PHE A 195 -19.54 -2.87 -16.14
N CYS A 196 -18.83 -1.74 -16.17
CA CYS A 196 -19.33 -0.50 -16.78
C CYS A 196 -19.71 -0.69 -18.25
N ILE A 197 -18.80 -1.24 -19.05
CA ILE A 197 -19.02 -1.46 -20.49
C ILE A 197 -20.23 -2.38 -20.70
N ARG A 198 -20.31 -3.48 -19.94
CA ARG A 198 -21.33 -4.50 -20.13
C ARG A 198 -22.74 -4.06 -19.71
N PHE A 199 -22.86 -3.27 -18.63
CA PHE A 199 -24.15 -2.90 -18.05
C PHE A 199 -24.67 -1.54 -18.54
N PHE A 200 -23.77 -0.61 -18.87
CA PHE A 200 -24.15 0.77 -19.17
C PHE A 200 -23.79 1.20 -20.60
N GLY A 201 -23.03 0.40 -21.35
CA GLY A 201 -22.60 0.71 -22.72
C GLY A 201 -23.73 0.82 -23.76
N SER A 202 -24.95 0.40 -23.45
CA SER A 202 -26.11 0.47 -24.35
C SER A 202 -27.07 1.65 -24.08
N ASN A 203 -26.73 2.57 -23.18
CA ASN A 203 -27.47 3.80 -22.83
C ASN A 203 -28.96 3.66 -22.43
N LYS A 204 -29.40 2.44 -22.10
CA LYS A 204 -30.76 2.14 -21.57
C LYS A 204 -30.76 1.90 -20.05
N ALA A 205 -29.65 2.24 -19.40
CA ALA A 205 -29.44 1.93 -18.00
C ALA A 205 -29.90 3.08 -17.09
N VAL A 206 -30.11 2.75 -15.81
CA VAL A 206 -30.52 3.69 -14.76
C VAL A 206 -29.46 4.77 -14.50
N LEU A 207 -28.22 4.53 -14.95
CA LEU A 207 -27.11 5.47 -14.97
C LEU A 207 -26.63 5.63 -16.41
N THR A 208 -26.17 6.81 -16.79
CA THR A 208 -25.45 6.96 -18.06
C THR A 208 -24.09 6.26 -17.98
N PHE A 209 -23.49 5.94 -19.13
CA PHE A 209 -22.17 5.32 -19.15
C PHE A 209 -21.10 6.21 -18.48
N GLU A 210 -21.16 7.52 -18.71
CA GLU A 210 -20.26 8.49 -18.07
C GLU A 210 -20.45 8.55 -16.56
N GLU A 211 -21.70 8.56 -16.09
CA GLU A 211 -21.99 8.52 -14.65
C GLU A 211 -21.44 7.24 -14.01
N ALA A 212 -21.59 6.09 -14.67
CA ALA A 212 -21.08 4.82 -14.18
C ALA A 212 -19.54 4.79 -14.11
N LEU A 213 -18.84 5.37 -15.11
CA LEU A 213 -17.39 5.50 -15.09
C LEU A 213 -16.92 6.43 -13.97
N MET A 214 -17.62 7.55 -13.74
CA MET A 214 -17.30 8.47 -12.65
C MET A 214 -17.48 7.81 -11.28
N VAL A 215 -18.58 7.09 -11.07
CA VAL A 215 -18.79 6.30 -9.84
C VAL A 215 -17.72 5.23 -9.68
N THR A 216 -17.31 4.55 -10.75
CA THR A 216 -16.24 3.56 -10.73
C THR A 216 -14.92 4.15 -10.25
N LYS A 217 -14.53 5.31 -10.78
CA LYS A 217 -13.33 6.03 -10.33
C LYS A 217 -13.37 6.34 -8.83
N ILE A 218 -14.52 6.78 -8.33
CA ILE A 218 -14.72 7.04 -6.89
C ILE A 218 -14.60 5.74 -6.09
N VAL A 219 -15.28 4.67 -6.52
CA VAL A 219 -15.25 3.36 -5.86
C VAL A 219 -13.83 2.80 -5.77
N LEU A 220 -13.06 2.85 -6.86
CA LEU A 220 -11.66 2.39 -6.88
C LEU A 220 -10.79 3.18 -5.91
N HIS A 221 -10.93 4.51 -5.92
CA HIS A 221 -10.20 5.38 -5.00
C HIS A 221 -10.51 5.06 -3.52
N LEU A 222 -11.79 4.89 -3.19
CA LEU A 222 -12.23 4.57 -1.83
C LEU A 222 -11.83 3.15 -1.42
N PHE A 223 -11.86 2.18 -2.34
CA PHE A 223 -11.42 0.81 -2.07
C PHE A 223 -9.92 0.73 -1.76
N ASN A 224 -9.09 1.47 -2.48
CA ASN A 224 -7.64 1.55 -2.21
C ASN A 224 -7.28 2.22 -0.88
N SER A 225 -8.17 3.08 -0.37
CA SER A 225 -8.00 3.80 0.90
C SER A 225 -8.63 3.05 2.08
N TRP A 226 -9.55 2.14 1.80
CA TRP A 226 -10.28 1.38 2.80
C TRP A 226 -9.38 0.35 3.49
N MET A 227 -9.41 0.33 4.83
CA MET A 227 -8.69 -0.66 5.61
C MET A 227 -9.50 -1.94 5.72
N TRP A 228 -9.03 -2.98 5.04
CA TRP A 228 -9.70 -4.27 5.07
C TRP A 228 -9.80 -4.80 6.49
N THR A 229 -10.91 -5.47 6.79
CA THR A 229 -11.12 -6.15 8.05
C THR A 229 -11.04 -7.66 7.82
N LEU A 230 -10.35 -8.36 8.71
CA LEU A 230 -10.43 -9.80 8.80
C LEU A 230 -11.58 -10.13 9.77
N PRO A 231 -12.70 -10.71 9.30
CA PRO A 231 -13.79 -11.09 10.17
C PRO A 231 -13.33 -12.25 11.06
N ASP A 232 -13.69 -12.22 12.35
CA ASP A 232 -13.27 -13.26 13.30
C ASP A 232 -13.83 -14.64 12.93
N ASN A 233 -15.02 -14.68 12.29
CA ASN A 233 -15.67 -15.89 11.82
C ASN A 233 -16.46 -15.59 10.55
N LYS A 234 -15.99 -16.04 9.37
CA LYS A 234 -16.87 -16.23 8.23
C LYS A 234 -16.59 -17.58 7.58
N SER A 235 -17.60 -18.43 7.62
CA SER A 235 -17.80 -19.57 6.73
C SER A 235 -18.06 -19.06 5.32
N HIS A 236 -17.03 -18.52 4.67
CA HIS A 236 -17.07 -18.48 3.22
C HIS A 236 -16.91 -19.91 2.74
N ASP A 237 -17.80 -20.37 1.86
CA ASP A 237 -17.67 -21.66 1.20
C ASP A 237 -16.33 -21.67 0.44
N GLN A 238 -15.32 -22.32 1.02
CA GLN A 238 -13.94 -22.30 0.52
C GLN A 238 -13.83 -22.90 -0.88
N ASN A 239 -14.82 -23.69 -1.30
CA ASN A 239 -14.87 -24.33 -2.61
C ASN A 239 -15.10 -23.34 -3.78
N LEU A 240 -15.42 -22.07 -3.50
CA LEU A 240 -15.71 -21.05 -4.51
C LEU A 240 -14.53 -20.11 -4.82
N TYR A 241 -13.40 -20.28 -4.12
CA TYR A 241 -12.26 -19.36 -4.18
C TYR A 241 -10.95 -20.11 -4.32
N SER A 242 -9.96 -19.46 -4.93
CA SER A 242 -8.63 -20.06 -5.17
C SER A 242 -7.82 -20.18 -3.87
N ASN A 243 -8.04 -19.26 -2.92
CA ASN A 243 -7.36 -19.23 -1.63
C ASN A 243 -8.27 -18.66 -0.54
N THR A 244 -7.89 -18.87 0.72
CA THR A 244 -8.62 -18.30 1.87
C THR A 244 -8.50 -16.79 1.94
N TYR A 245 -9.51 -16.13 2.52
CA TYR A 245 -9.44 -14.69 2.75
C TYR A 245 -8.30 -14.28 3.68
N SER A 246 -7.90 -15.10 4.66
CA SER A 246 -6.75 -14.83 5.52
C SER A 246 -5.45 -14.72 4.73
N PHE A 247 -5.27 -15.56 3.70
CA PHE A 247 -4.11 -15.51 2.82
C PHE A 247 -4.06 -14.21 2.00
N TYR A 248 -5.20 -13.81 1.40
CA TYR A 248 -5.30 -12.52 0.70
C TYR A 248 -5.11 -11.34 1.65
N TYR A 249 -5.61 -11.44 2.88
CA TYR A 249 -5.43 -10.42 3.91
C TYR A 249 -3.95 -10.24 4.27
N SER A 250 -3.18 -11.33 4.39
CA SER A 250 -1.73 -11.27 4.61
C SER A 250 -1.00 -10.54 3.47
N ARG A 251 -1.36 -10.82 2.21
CA ARG A 251 -0.83 -10.09 1.05
C ARG A 251 -1.16 -8.61 1.09
N TYR A 252 -2.42 -8.27 1.38
CA TYR A 252 -2.88 -6.89 1.50
C TYR A 252 -2.12 -6.14 2.61
N MET A 253 -1.91 -6.79 3.75
CA MET A 253 -1.17 -6.20 4.86
C MET A 253 0.26 -5.86 4.44
N VAL A 254 1.00 -6.77 3.80
CA VAL A 254 2.40 -6.54 3.41
C VAL A 254 2.54 -5.48 2.31
N HIS A 255 1.69 -5.51 1.29
CA HIS A 255 1.91 -4.73 0.06
C HIS A 255 1.07 -3.45 -0.05
N CYS A 256 0.01 -3.32 0.76
CA CYS A 256 -0.89 -2.16 0.74
C CYS A 256 -0.97 -1.44 2.09
N ALA A 257 -1.14 -2.17 3.20
CA ALA A 257 -1.43 -1.58 4.51
C ALA A 257 -0.19 -1.16 5.30
N ILE A 258 0.76 -2.07 5.55
CA ILE A 258 1.98 -1.78 6.34
C ILE A 258 2.87 -0.72 5.67
N PRO A 259 2.97 -0.58 4.33
CA PRO A 259 3.68 0.55 3.71
C PRO A 259 3.15 1.93 4.10
N ARG A 260 1.94 2.03 4.69
CA ARG A 260 1.42 3.26 5.32
C ARG A 260 2.12 3.60 6.63
N LEU A 261 2.59 2.56 7.30
CA LEU A 261 3.15 2.57 8.64
C LEU A 261 4.68 2.37 8.66
N SER A 262 5.29 2.14 7.50
CA SER A 262 6.70 1.81 7.37
C SER A 262 7.25 2.37 6.07
N HIS A 263 8.20 3.29 6.17
CA HIS A 263 8.72 4.05 5.04
C HIS A 263 9.69 3.27 4.16
N SER A 264 10.34 2.27 4.76
CA SER A 264 11.36 1.44 4.12
C SER A 264 10.76 0.25 3.37
N ILE A 265 9.45 0.05 3.47
CA ILE A 265 8.70 -0.93 2.69
C ILE A 265 8.18 -0.23 1.45
N SER A 266 8.73 -0.61 0.30
CA SER A 266 8.43 -0.03 -0.99
C SER A 266 8.44 -1.10 -2.09
N PRO A 267 7.59 -0.97 -3.12
CA PRO A 267 6.58 0.06 -3.31
C PRO A 267 5.27 -0.21 -2.53
N ARG A 268 4.42 0.81 -2.37
CA ARG A 268 3.03 0.65 -1.90
C ARG A 268 2.13 0.43 -3.10
N TYR A 269 1.49 -0.72 -3.16
CA TYR A 269 0.61 -1.08 -4.26
C TYR A 269 -0.84 -0.64 -4.02
N GLN A 270 -1.58 -0.40 -5.11
CA GLN A 270 -3.02 -0.22 -5.10
C GLN A 270 -3.69 -1.59 -5.03
N ALA A 271 -4.56 -1.79 -4.04
CA ALA A 271 -5.27 -3.05 -3.87
C ALA A 271 -6.12 -3.39 -5.11
N THR A 272 -6.71 -2.40 -5.78
CA THR A 272 -7.52 -2.61 -6.98
C THR A 272 -6.73 -3.03 -8.21
N ALA A 273 -5.41 -2.82 -8.21
CA ALA A 273 -4.52 -3.12 -9.32
C ALA A 273 -3.81 -4.48 -9.16
N ILE A 274 -3.71 -5.00 -7.92
CA ILE A 274 -2.97 -6.24 -7.64
C ILE A 274 -3.84 -7.42 -7.23
N PHE A 275 -5.09 -7.19 -6.84
CA PHE A 275 -6.07 -8.24 -6.50
C PHE A 275 -7.20 -8.27 -7.53
N GLY A 276 -7.91 -9.40 -7.61
CA GLY A 276 -8.96 -9.64 -8.61
C GLY A 276 -10.27 -10.18 -8.01
N SER A 277 -10.80 -11.23 -8.65
CA SER A 277 -12.15 -11.76 -8.44
C SER A 277 -12.40 -12.23 -7.01
N ASP A 278 -11.46 -12.99 -6.45
CA ASP A 278 -11.65 -13.62 -5.14
C ASP A 278 -11.74 -12.56 -4.04
N VAL A 279 -10.81 -11.61 -4.03
CA VAL A 279 -10.84 -10.48 -3.11
C VAL A 279 -12.10 -9.64 -3.28
N LEU A 280 -12.50 -9.32 -4.52
CA LEU A 280 -13.70 -8.53 -4.76
C LEU A 280 -14.92 -9.23 -4.14
N LYS A 281 -15.11 -10.52 -4.40
CA LYS A 281 -16.22 -11.30 -3.84
C LYS A 281 -16.18 -11.36 -2.30
N TYR A 282 -15.01 -11.56 -1.69
CA TYR A 282 -14.84 -11.59 -0.23
C TYR A 282 -15.21 -10.25 0.41
N THR A 283 -14.77 -9.14 -0.19
CA THR A 283 -14.81 -7.82 0.43
C THR A 283 -16.01 -6.98 0.06
N LEU A 284 -16.62 -7.17 -1.12
CA LEU A 284 -17.60 -6.25 -1.70
C LEU A 284 -18.78 -5.96 -0.77
N LYS A 285 -19.29 -6.98 -0.07
CA LYS A 285 -20.40 -6.78 0.86
C LYS A 285 -20.01 -5.90 2.06
N SER A 286 -18.87 -6.18 2.69
CA SER A 286 -18.37 -5.39 3.82
C SER A 286 -18.02 -3.97 3.38
N PHE A 287 -17.22 -3.84 2.32
CA PHE A 287 -16.83 -2.56 1.74
C PHE A 287 -18.06 -1.71 1.39
N SER A 288 -19.05 -2.27 0.70
CA SER A 288 -20.26 -1.52 0.33
C SER A 288 -21.06 -1.04 1.53
N ASN A 289 -21.17 -1.83 2.60
CA ASN A 289 -21.90 -1.43 3.80
C ASN A 289 -21.15 -0.30 4.53
N GLU A 290 -19.83 -0.44 4.72
CA GLU A 290 -19.00 0.58 5.39
C GLU A 290 -18.93 1.88 4.57
N LEU A 291 -18.82 1.76 3.25
CA LEU A 291 -18.85 2.88 2.32
C LEU A 291 -20.16 3.66 2.45
N GLN A 292 -21.31 2.97 2.47
CA GLN A 292 -22.60 3.63 2.63
C GLN A 292 -22.68 4.40 3.95
N VAL A 293 -22.25 3.78 5.06
CA VAL A 293 -22.19 4.44 6.38
C VAL A 293 -21.27 5.67 6.35
N TRP A 294 -20.09 5.56 5.74
CA TRP A 294 -19.16 6.66 5.60
C TRP A 294 -19.75 7.80 4.76
N CYS A 295 -20.45 7.49 3.67
CA CYS A 295 -21.11 8.49 2.84
C CYS A 295 -22.17 9.27 3.62
N TYR A 296 -23.04 8.58 4.36
CA TYR A 296 -24.05 9.24 5.20
C TYR A 296 -23.44 10.13 6.27
N LYS A 297 -22.31 9.75 6.88
CA LYS A 297 -21.65 10.56 7.91
C LYS A 297 -20.92 11.78 7.35
N SER A 298 -20.42 11.69 6.13
CA SER A 298 -19.55 12.70 5.54
C SER A 298 -20.27 13.68 4.62
N ASN A 299 -21.53 13.39 4.24
CA ASN A 299 -22.26 14.14 3.22
C ASN A 299 -22.47 15.63 3.53
N ILE A 300 -22.51 16.03 4.80
CA ILE A 300 -22.69 17.42 5.24
C ILE A 300 -21.53 18.30 4.73
N MET A 301 -20.34 17.72 4.53
CA MET A 301 -19.14 18.45 4.10
C MET A 301 -18.95 18.48 2.58
N TRP A 302 -19.90 17.93 1.81
CA TRP A 302 -19.75 17.74 0.37
C TRP A 302 -20.47 18.79 -0.44
N ASN A 303 -19.87 19.15 -1.58
CA ASN A 303 -20.54 19.95 -2.61
C ASN A 303 -21.64 19.12 -3.31
N GLU A 304 -22.52 19.81 -4.04
CA GLU A 304 -23.66 19.20 -4.73
C GLU A 304 -23.25 18.06 -5.67
N GLN A 305 -22.15 18.23 -6.41
CA GLN A 305 -21.66 17.22 -7.34
C GLN A 305 -21.20 15.94 -6.62
N THR A 306 -20.43 16.08 -5.54
CA THR A 306 -19.97 14.94 -4.73
C THR A 306 -21.16 14.25 -4.06
N ASN A 307 -22.13 15.04 -3.57
CA ASN A 307 -23.36 14.52 -2.98
C ASN A 307 -24.16 13.70 -4.00
N LEU A 308 -24.37 14.22 -5.21
CA LEU A 308 -25.03 13.51 -6.32
C LEU A 308 -24.39 12.14 -6.59
N TYR A 309 -23.07 12.10 -6.78
CA TYR A 309 -22.39 10.84 -7.10
C TYR A 309 -22.39 9.85 -5.93
N CYS A 310 -22.07 10.30 -4.72
CA CYS A 310 -21.91 9.42 -3.57
C CYS A 310 -23.24 8.99 -2.92
N MET A 311 -24.24 9.88 -2.87
CA MET A 311 -25.52 9.60 -2.21
C MET A 311 -26.60 9.07 -3.15
N THR A 312 -26.59 9.47 -4.43
CA THR A 312 -27.64 9.08 -5.37
C THR A 312 -27.17 8.00 -6.34
N LYS A 313 -26.05 8.22 -7.03
CA LYS A 313 -25.61 7.34 -8.13
C LYS A 313 -24.90 6.07 -7.62
N MET A 314 -24.05 6.22 -6.60
CA MET A 314 -23.25 5.12 -6.04
C MET A 314 -24.09 3.98 -5.44
N PRO A 315 -25.17 4.21 -4.67
CA PRO A 315 -25.98 3.10 -4.16
C PRO A 315 -26.60 2.23 -5.27
N ILE A 316 -27.05 2.87 -6.37
CA ILE A 316 -27.59 2.17 -7.55
C ILE A 316 -26.50 1.32 -8.19
N TYR A 317 -25.33 1.93 -8.45
CA TYR A 317 -24.17 1.24 -9.02
C TYR A 317 -23.75 0.03 -8.17
N MET A 318 -23.61 0.21 -6.85
CA MET A 318 -23.15 -0.85 -5.94
C MET A 318 -24.15 -2.01 -5.83
N ASN A 319 -25.45 -1.74 -5.94
CA ASN A 319 -26.48 -2.78 -5.96
C ASN A 319 -26.43 -3.63 -7.25
N LEU A 320 -26.22 -2.99 -8.41
CA LEU A 320 -26.04 -3.69 -9.67
C LEU A 320 -24.72 -4.50 -9.67
N LEU A 321 -23.63 -3.90 -9.18
CA LEU A 321 -22.33 -4.56 -9.07
C LEU A 321 -22.39 -5.82 -8.20
N LYS A 322 -23.07 -5.76 -7.04
CA LYS A 322 -23.26 -6.94 -6.16
C LYS A 322 -23.94 -8.09 -6.89
N LYS A 323 -25.02 -7.81 -7.65
CA LYS A 323 -25.72 -8.85 -8.40
C LYS A 323 -24.80 -9.52 -9.41
N GLU A 324 -23.98 -8.72 -10.08
CA GLU A 324 -23.08 -9.25 -11.11
C GLU A 324 -21.87 -9.99 -10.52
N VAL A 325 -21.25 -9.48 -9.45
CA VAL A 325 -20.10 -10.12 -8.81
C VAL A 325 -20.43 -11.48 -8.23
N TYR A 326 -21.65 -11.65 -7.70
CA TYR A 326 -22.13 -12.93 -7.16
C TYR A 326 -22.84 -13.81 -8.20
N ASN A 327 -22.93 -13.36 -9.46
CA ASN A 327 -23.37 -14.20 -10.57
C ASN A 327 -22.22 -15.10 -11.04
N ARG A 328 -22.41 -16.43 -10.91
CA ARG A 328 -21.38 -17.43 -11.26
C ARG A 328 -20.95 -17.39 -12.71
N ASN A 329 -21.84 -16.97 -13.61
CA ASN A 329 -21.59 -16.94 -15.06
C ASN A 329 -21.29 -15.53 -15.57
N SER A 330 -20.92 -14.60 -14.68
CA SER A 330 -20.65 -13.24 -15.09
C SER A 330 -19.41 -13.16 -15.99
N PRO A 331 -19.52 -12.51 -17.17
CA PRO A 331 -18.37 -12.36 -18.05
C PRO A 331 -17.38 -11.29 -17.56
N ILE A 332 -17.71 -10.47 -16.54
CA ILE A 332 -16.84 -9.37 -16.08
C ILE A 332 -15.48 -9.85 -15.56
N PHE A 333 -15.37 -11.13 -15.18
CA PHE A 333 -14.15 -11.77 -14.70
C PHE A 333 -13.29 -12.39 -15.82
N THR A 334 -13.78 -12.39 -17.06
CA THR A 334 -13.12 -13.05 -18.21
C THR A 334 -12.82 -12.09 -19.36
N LEU A 335 -13.57 -10.99 -19.44
CA LEU A 335 -13.34 -9.95 -20.43
C LEU A 335 -12.07 -9.14 -20.09
N ASP A 336 -11.41 -8.64 -21.12
CA ASP A 336 -10.17 -7.85 -21.00
C ASP A 336 -10.27 -6.64 -21.95
N TYR A 337 -11.27 -5.78 -21.71
CA TYR A 337 -11.46 -4.57 -22.51
C TYR A 337 -10.32 -3.59 -22.28
N ASP A 338 -9.80 -2.99 -23.35
CA ASP A 338 -8.75 -1.99 -23.22
C ASP A 338 -9.30 -0.54 -23.19
N MET A 339 -8.41 0.43 -22.97
CA MET A 339 -8.77 1.86 -23.03
C MET A 339 -9.31 2.29 -24.40
N SER A 340 -8.91 1.61 -25.48
CA SER A 340 -9.40 1.87 -26.84
C SER A 340 -10.88 1.48 -26.95
N ASP A 341 -11.29 0.38 -26.32
CA ASP A 341 -12.67 -0.08 -26.26
C ASP A 341 -13.55 0.91 -25.48
N ILE A 342 -13.07 1.41 -24.33
CA ILE A 342 -13.75 2.45 -23.56
C ILE A 342 -13.96 3.70 -24.42
N MET A 343 -12.89 4.19 -25.08
CA MET A 343 -12.96 5.39 -25.92
C MET A 343 -13.89 5.19 -27.11
N ARG A 344 -13.84 4.05 -27.79
CA ARG A 344 -14.76 3.71 -28.90
C ARG A 344 -16.22 3.74 -28.45
N LEU A 345 -16.52 3.17 -27.29
CA LEU A 345 -17.87 3.18 -26.72
C LEU A 345 -18.30 4.60 -26.34
N TYR A 346 -17.43 5.37 -25.69
CA TYR A 346 -17.71 6.76 -25.31
C TYR A 346 -18.03 7.63 -26.53
N TYR A 347 -17.19 7.59 -27.57
CA TYR A 347 -17.43 8.36 -28.81
C TYR A 347 -18.71 7.91 -29.54
N ARG A 348 -19.01 6.61 -29.59
CA ARG A 348 -20.27 6.11 -30.17
C ARG A 348 -21.51 6.63 -29.43
N LEU A 349 -21.43 6.75 -28.11
CA LEU A 349 -22.54 7.21 -27.29
C LEU A 349 -22.77 8.71 -27.42
N ILE A 350 -21.72 9.52 -27.53
CA ILE A 350 -21.83 10.98 -27.75
C ILE A 350 -22.36 11.30 -29.14
N ASN A 351 -21.85 10.63 -30.18
CA ASN A 351 -22.23 10.91 -31.58
C ASN A 351 -23.64 10.42 -31.94
N LYS A 352 -24.33 9.71 -31.04
CA LYS A 352 -25.73 9.30 -31.24
C LYS A 352 -26.73 10.41 -30.88
N TYR A 353 -26.26 11.53 -30.32
CA TYR A 353 -27.06 12.70 -29.92
C TYR A 353 -26.66 13.99 -30.67
N GLN A 354 -25.90 13.87 -31.76
CA GLN A 354 -25.80 14.86 -32.82
C GLN A 354 -26.56 14.34 -34.03
#